data_AF-A0A2N3T3Q7-F1
#
_entry.id   AF-A0A2N3T3Q7-F1
#
_cell.length_a   1.000
_cell.length_b   1.000
_cell.length_c   1.000
_cell.angle_alpha   90.00
_cell.angle_beta   90.00
_cell.angle_gamma   90.00
#
_symmetry.space_group_name_H-M   'P 1'
#
loop_
_entity.id
_entity.type
_entity.pdbx_description
1 polymer ?
#
loop_
_entity_poly.entity_id
_entity_poly.type
_entity_poly.pdbx_seq_one_letter_code
_entity_poly.pdbx_strand_id
1 'polypeptide(L)'
;MFKSASTNTASAKSSNPSLLENEKKGNGFIQPKLNIGKSNDTYEIEADRVADTIVTKRNDRNKSLFGSPLTPGVQKSEEKENEIQEKSISESITPLIQKQEPSEPLPPDSRTFLFPSISQTFGRFGVTYFPNDPLPLNGILNVELKVHFTFNGRFTPEEQLTFTQNFENSIENAWSNKHRLVLNDPNMDQHFSNVQINIVTVDSPADAQFTTTVARRNRYFRSNVEGTQVELDNNDADNSKSNQVTRADFFKQVGDFGFDSSTINSDVQQDLDEVTSFLNSIPQNIRAAEDIDNMLFMEYTGRASSGGNRAYNKRLSQKRIDSVKGHIDSQFPELTAIESVSADGEVNTQAESKYRRVDVKIDSPLTNELETTNQNTAAHEAGHMFGLDDEYIEENRSKHRFEGDEPDHANLVEQLIGNEAAEELRVGNNESIMSHGMEVKRGHYLPFLAAIIRLTGNDNWNVE
;
A
#
# COMPACT_ATOMS: atom_id res chain seq x y z
N MET A 1 -17.02 16.42 -73.43
CA MET A 1 -16.01 17.30 -74.06
C MET A 1 -15.28 17.98 -72.90
N PHE A 2 -13.99 17.84 -72.56
CA PHE A 2 -12.71 17.42 -73.16
C PHE A 2 -11.93 16.66 -72.07
N LYS A 3 -11.40 15.44 -72.25
CA LYS A 3 -10.05 15.05 -72.71
C LYS A 3 -8.84 15.90 -72.24
N SER A 4 -8.12 15.34 -71.24
CA SER A 4 -6.67 15.00 -71.16
C SER A 4 -5.57 16.06 -71.34
N ALA A 5 -4.58 16.01 -70.43
CA ALA A 5 -3.15 15.94 -70.77
C ALA A 5 -2.33 15.34 -69.61
N SER A 6 -1.41 14.44 -69.97
CA SER A 6 -0.47 13.69 -69.14
C SER A 6 0.87 13.68 -69.89
N THR A 7 2.00 13.84 -69.20
CA THR A 7 3.38 13.50 -69.67
C THR A 7 4.32 13.53 -68.43
N ASN A 8 4.96 12.42 -68.02
CA ASN A 8 6.23 11.82 -68.52
C ASN A 8 7.45 12.76 -68.31
N THR A 9 8.65 12.40 -67.83
CA THR A 9 9.41 11.12 -67.68
C THR A 9 10.80 11.39 -67.07
N ALA A 10 11.46 10.33 -66.57
CA ALA A 10 12.93 10.06 -66.45
C ALA A 10 13.77 10.83 -65.38
N SER A 11 14.42 10.16 -64.40
CA SER A 11 15.59 9.24 -64.42
C SER A 11 16.94 9.93 -64.61
N ALA A 12 17.77 9.95 -63.55
CA ALA A 12 19.23 9.96 -63.65
C ALA A 12 19.86 9.10 -62.53
N LYS A 13 20.57 8.05 -62.96
CA LYS A 13 21.51 7.21 -62.18
C LYS A 13 22.80 7.99 -61.91
N SER A 14 23.46 7.66 -60.80
CA SER A 14 24.92 7.68 -60.69
C SER A 14 25.38 6.52 -59.80
N SER A 15 26.44 5.85 -60.24
CA SER A 15 26.87 4.52 -59.84
C SER A 15 28.36 4.50 -59.48
N ASN A 16 28.67 3.94 -58.30
CA ASN A 16 29.84 3.11 -57.92
C ASN A 16 31.27 3.74 -57.94
N PRO A 17 32.32 3.10 -57.33
CA PRO A 17 32.39 1.76 -56.72
C PRO A 17 33.08 1.67 -55.32
N SER A 18 33.05 0.43 -54.82
CA SER A 18 33.71 -0.18 -53.66
C SER A 18 35.24 -0.08 -53.58
N LEU A 19 35.79 -0.18 -52.36
CA LEU A 19 37.15 -0.64 -52.12
C LEU A 19 37.22 -1.53 -50.85
N LEU A 20 37.90 -2.67 -51.01
CA LEU A 20 38.45 -3.58 -49.99
C LEU A 20 37.58 -4.76 -49.53
N GLU A 21 37.73 -5.85 -50.26
CA GLU A 21 37.71 -7.22 -49.76
C GLU A 21 39.16 -7.74 -49.80
N ASN A 22 39.71 -8.23 -48.68
CA ASN A 22 40.47 -9.49 -48.65
C ASN A 22 40.99 -9.88 -47.24
N GLU A 23 40.61 -11.10 -46.87
CA GLU A 23 41.39 -12.18 -46.25
C GLU A 23 42.01 -12.10 -44.82
N LYS A 24 41.70 -13.20 -44.10
CA LYS A 24 42.53 -14.04 -43.18
C LYS A 24 42.48 -13.81 -41.66
N LYS A 25 41.84 -14.80 -41.02
CA LYS A 25 42.21 -15.53 -39.79
C LYS A 25 42.92 -14.75 -38.67
N GLY A 26 42.22 -14.59 -37.56
CA GLY A 26 42.79 -14.38 -36.23
C GLY A 26 41.69 -14.22 -35.18
N ASN A 27 41.78 -14.97 -34.08
CA ASN A 27 40.84 -14.96 -32.94
C ASN A 27 40.41 -13.53 -32.58
N GLY A 28 39.15 -13.20 -32.86
CA GLY A 28 38.55 -11.88 -32.61
C GLY A 28 37.46 -11.98 -31.56
N PHE A 29 37.67 -11.26 -30.47
CA PHE A 29 36.71 -10.89 -29.43
C PHE A 29 35.26 -10.82 -29.96
N ILE A 30 34.41 -11.74 -29.52
CA ILE A 30 32.97 -11.71 -29.84
C ILE A 30 32.38 -10.54 -29.05
N GLN A 31 32.25 -9.38 -29.67
CA GLN A 31 31.36 -8.34 -29.15
C GLN A 31 29.93 -8.82 -29.39
N PRO A 32 29.10 -9.00 -28.35
CA PRO A 32 27.68 -9.17 -28.56
C PRO A 32 27.17 -7.93 -29.30
N LYS A 33 26.66 -8.12 -30.53
CA LYS A 33 25.91 -7.07 -31.22
C LYS A 33 24.66 -6.81 -30.37
N LEU A 34 24.62 -5.66 -29.69
CA LEU A 34 23.38 -5.16 -29.11
C LEU A 34 22.40 -4.95 -30.25
N ASN A 35 21.35 -5.77 -30.28
CA ASN A 35 20.18 -5.48 -31.09
C ASN A 35 19.43 -4.34 -30.39
N ILE A 36 19.62 -3.12 -30.88
CA ILE A 36 18.78 -2.00 -30.47
C ILE A 36 17.39 -2.26 -31.05
N GLY A 37 16.40 -2.17 -30.18
CA GLY A 37 14.98 -2.26 -30.50
C GLY A 37 14.52 -1.37 -31.65
N LYS A 38 13.34 -1.65 -32.20
CA LYS A 38 12.69 -0.67 -33.09
C LYS A 38 12.19 0.48 -32.22
N SER A 39 12.15 1.68 -32.78
CA SER A 39 11.54 2.82 -32.10
C SER A 39 10.09 2.48 -31.68
N ASN A 40 9.71 2.78 -30.43
CA ASN A 40 8.49 2.40 -29.71
C ASN A 40 8.32 0.90 -29.40
N ASP A 41 9.41 0.13 -29.23
CA ASP A 41 9.25 -1.22 -28.69
C ASP A 41 9.03 -1.23 -27.17
N THR A 42 8.60 -2.38 -26.65
CA THR A 42 8.24 -2.54 -25.24
C THR A 42 9.40 -2.22 -24.29
N TYR A 43 10.65 -2.43 -24.73
CA TYR A 43 11.82 -2.16 -23.92
C TYR A 43 12.19 -0.67 -23.92
N GLU A 44 12.00 0.04 -25.02
CA GLU A 44 12.15 1.50 -25.09
C GLU A 44 11.09 2.21 -24.25
N ILE A 45 9.82 1.79 -24.34
CA ILE A 45 8.72 2.35 -23.54
C ILE A 45 8.99 2.17 -22.04
N GLU A 46 9.48 0.99 -21.63
CA GLU A 46 9.83 0.73 -20.24
C GLU A 46 11.08 1.52 -19.81
N ALA A 47 12.09 1.63 -20.67
CA ALA A 47 13.28 2.43 -20.40
C ALA A 47 12.95 3.92 -20.24
N ASP A 48 12.07 4.46 -21.08
CA ASP A 48 11.59 5.84 -20.99
C ASP A 48 10.77 6.05 -19.72
N ARG A 49 9.89 5.11 -19.36
CA ARG A 49 9.13 5.15 -18.10
C ARG A 49 10.05 5.15 -16.87
N VAL A 50 11.09 4.33 -16.88
CA VAL A 50 12.10 4.29 -15.80
C VAL A 50 12.93 5.57 -15.77
N ALA A 51 13.32 6.10 -16.93
CA ALA A 51 14.06 7.35 -17.04
C ALA A 51 13.23 8.53 -16.50
N ASP A 52 11.96 8.63 -16.88
CA ASP A 52 11.02 9.64 -16.38
C ASP A 52 10.85 9.54 -14.87
N THR A 53 10.77 8.31 -14.32
CA THR A 53 10.70 8.06 -12.87
C THR A 53 11.97 8.53 -12.14
N ILE A 54 13.15 8.37 -12.74
CA ILE A 54 14.42 8.79 -12.15
C ILE A 54 14.59 10.31 -12.24
N VAL A 55 14.19 10.92 -13.36
CA VAL A 55 14.28 12.36 -13.60
C VAL A 55 13.30 13.13 -12.72
N THR A 56 12.05 12.67 -12.59
CA THR A 56 11.06 13.24 -11.66
C THR A 56 11.50 13.11 -10.20
N LYS A 57 12.01 11.93 -9.78
CA LYS A 57 12.63 11.73 -8.45
C LYS A 57 13.88 12.58 -8.19
N ARG A 58 14.48 13.21 -9.22
CA ARG A 58 15.61 14.15 -9.07
C ARG A 58 15.14 15.59 -8.84
N ASN A 59 13.98 15.97 -9.36
CA ASN A 59 13.39 17.30 -9.12
C ASN A 59 12.73 17.40 -7.74
N ASP A 60 12.20 16.30 -7.21
CA ASP A 60 11.66 16.27 -5.84
C ASP A 60 12.76 16.20 -4.76
N ARG A 61 13.98 15.82 -5.14
CA ARG A 61 15.17 15.79 -4.26
C ARG A 61 15.80 17.16 -3.97
N ASN A 62 15.21 18.26 -4.43
CA ASN A 62 15.60 19.61 -3.99
C ASN A 62 14.85 20.11 -2.76
N LYS A 63 14.05 19.27 -2.10
CA LYS A 63 13.64 19.47 -0.71
C LYS A 63 14.22 18.38 0.20
N SER A 64 15.41 18.72 0.72
CA SER A 64 15.96 18.26 2.00
C SER A 64 16.35 16.79 2.11
N LEU A 65 17.62 16.48 1.82
CA LEU A 65 18.28 15.31 2.44
C LEU A 65 19.78 15.49 2.78
N PHE A 66 20.38 16.69 2.73
CA PHE A 66 21.72 16.93 3.32
C PHE A 66 21.91 18.41 3.74
N GLY A 67 22.08 18.64 5.05
CA GLY A 67 22.92 19.70 5.64
C GLY A 67 22.37 21.14 5.77
N SER A 68 22.31 21.63 7.01
CA SER A 68 22.16 23.06 7.35
C SER A 68 23.26 23.94 6.75
N PRO A 69 23.00 25.22 6.42
CA PRO A 69 24.05 26.17 6.08
C PRO A 69 24.62 26.83 7.34
N LEU A 70 25.94 26.75 7.53
CA LEU A 70 26.69 27.70 8.35
C LEU A 70 27.84 28.30 7.52
N THR A 71 28.05 29.58 7.76
CA THR A 71 28.82 30.61 7.05
C THR A 71 30.34 30.39 7.01
N PRO A 72 31.08 31.13 6.14
CA PRO A 72 32.52 30.93 5.94
C PRO A 72 33.39 31.78 6.88
N GLY A 73 34.53 31.23 7.33
CA GLY A 73 35.60 32.03 7.95
C GLY A 73 36.82 31.28 8.54
N VAL A 74 37.91 31.24 7.76
CA VAL A 74 39.31 31.51 8.17
C VAL A 74 40.20 30.43 8.90
N GLN A 75 41.24 30.01 8.15
CA GLN A 75 42.66 29.68 8.46
C GLN A 75 43.15 28.41 9.23
N LYS A 76 43.84 27.55 8.44
CA LYS A 76 45.30 27.19 8.47
C LYS A 76 45.85 26.07 9.39
N SER A 77 46.48 25.07 8.71
CA SER A 77 47.63 24.19 9.08
C SER A 77 47.48 23.24 10.28
N GLU A 78 47.93 21.98 10.32
CA GLU A 78 49.16 21.33 9.82
C GLU A 78 48.96 19.82 9.54
N GLU A 79 49.97 19.28 8.85
CA GLU A 79 50.21 17.91 8.39
C GLU A 79 50.31 16.84 9.49
N LYS A 80 50.00 15.59 9.13
CA LYS A 80 50.90 14.43 9.36
C LYS A 80 50.50 13.20 8.54
N GLU A 81 51.53 12.66 7.91
CA GLU A 81 51.61 11.51 7.01
C GLU A 81 51.44 10.17 7.77
N ASN A 82 50.88 9.13 7.14
CA ASN A 82 51.66 8.05 6.49
C ASN A 82 50.82 6.79 6.17
N GLU A 83 51.14 6.27 4.97
CA GLU A 83 51.15 4.87 4.50
C GLU A 83 49.88 4.00 4.55
N ILE A 84 49.27 3.81 3.38
CA ILE A 84 48.44 2.64 3.04
C ILE A 84 49.25 1.77 2.07
N GLN A 85 49.65 0.57 2.52
CA GLN A 85 50.15 -0.51 1.66
C GLN A 85 48.98 -1.26 1.03
N GLU A 86 48.94 -1.30 -0.29
CA GLU A 86 48.10 -2.21 -1.07
C GLU A 86 48.65 -3.64 -0.99
N LYS A 87 47.80 -4.63 -0.68
CA LYS A 87 48.03 -6.03 -1.07
C LYS A 87 46.76 -6.69 -1.59
N SER A 88 47.02 -7.47 -2.64
CA SER A 88 46.13 -8.04 -3.65
C SER A 88 45.19 -9.13 -3.14
N ILE A 89 44.05 -9.21 -3.84
CA ILE A 89 43.11 -10.33 -3.96
C ILE A 89 43.85 -11.61 -4.40
N SER A 90 43.71 -12.68 -3.62
CA SER A 90 43.61 -14.09 -4.04
C SER A 90 43.90 -15.03 -2.87
N GLU A 91 43.15 -16.13 -2.78
CA GLU A 91 43.34 -17.31 -1.90
C GLU A 91 42.54 -17.36 -0.60
N SER A 92 41.33 -17.94 -0.68
CA SER A 92 40.90 -19.01 0.24
C SER A 92 39.65 -19.74 -0.29
N ILE A 93 39.83 -20.49 -1.38
CA ILE A 93 38.84 -21.50 -1.78
C ILE A 93 39.16 -22.81 -1.06
N THR A 94 38.09 -23.49 -0.65
CA THR A 94 37.90 -24.88 -0.15
C THR A 94 37.86 -25.11 1.36
N PRO A 95 36.86 -25.90 1.83
CA PRO A 95 37.10 -27.35 1.89
C PRO A 95 35.96 -28.26 1.37
N LEU A 96 36.40 -29.37 0.78
CA LEU A 96 35.82 -30.72 0.71
C LEU A 96 34.29 -30.89 0.74
N ILE A 97 33.71 -31.21 -0.43
CA ILE A 97 32.45 -31.97 -0.54
C ILE A 97 32.78 -33.47 -0.47
N GLN A 98 32.38 -34.10 0.63
CA GLN A 98 32.38 -35.55 0.81
C GLN A 98 31.13 -36.13 0.14
N LYS A 99 31.33 -37.02 -0.83
CA LYS A 99 30.30 -37.71 -1.60
C LYS A 99 29.49 -38.65 -0.69
N GLN A 100 28.22 -38.33 -0.41
CA GLN A 100 27.23 -39.27 0.15
C GLN A 100 26.63 -40.13 -0.98
N GLU A 101 26.33 -41.38 -0.64
CA GLU A 101 25.76 -42.41 -1.52
C GLU A 101 24.32 -42.06 -1.97
N PRO A 102 23.88 -42.51 -3.16
CA PRO A 102 22.58 -42.15 -3.71
C PRO A 102 21.46 -42.87 -2.95
N SER A 103 20.59 -42.11 -2.30
CA SER A 103 19.25 -42.57 -1.92
C SER A 103 18.37 -42.71 -3.16
N GLU A 104 17.44 -43.67 -3.13
CA GLU A 104 16.47 -44.01 -4.17
C GLU A 104 15.84 -42.80 -4.88
N PRO A 105 15.56 -42.89 -6.20
CA PRO A 105 14.93 -41.81 -6.93
C PRO A 105 13.49 -41.63 -6.44
N LEU A 106 13.20 -40.43 -5.92
CA LEU A 106 11.84 -39.98 -5.69
C LEU A 106 11.03 -40.01 -7.00
N PRO A 107 9.72 -40.28 -6.94
CA PRO A 107 8.86 -40.37 -8.12
C PRO A 107 8.89 -39.06 -8.94
N PRO A 108 8.84 -39.15 -10.28
CA PRO A 108 8.92 -38.01 -11.16
C PRO A 108 7.54 -37.36 -11.26
N ASP A 109 7.16 -36.51 -10.30
CA ASP A 109 6.20 -35.42 -10.60
C ASP A 109 6.04 -34.33 -9.52
N SER A 110 6.56 -34.49 -8.30
CA SER A 110 6.60 -33.37 -7.35
C SER A 110 7.89 -32.55 -7.56
N ARG A 111 7.81 -31.43 -8.27
CA ARG A 111 8.91 -30.43 -8.26
C ARG A 111 8.92 -29.76 -6.88
N THR A 112 9.57 -30.39 -5.92
CA THR A 112 9.74 -29.82 -4.58
C THR A 112 10.53 -28.51 -4.67
N PHE A 113 10.00 -27.47 -4.04
CA PHE A 113 10.57 -26.12 -3.98
C PHE A 113 11.82 -26.12 -3.07
N LEU A 114 12.94 -26.63 -3.58
CA LEU A 114 14.20 -26.74 -2.83
C LEU A 114 15.01 -25.45 -2.94
N PHE A 115 14.67 -24.45 -2.14
CA PHE A 115 15.57 -23.33 -1.87
C PHE A 115 16.23 -23.50 -0.49
N PRO A 116 17.51 -23.11 -0.32
CA PRO A 116 18.04 -22.87 1.02
C PRO A 116 17.26 -21.72 1.68
N SER A 117 17.30 -21.59 3.01
CA SER A 117 16.75 -20.41 3.67
C SER A 117 17.39 -19.14 3.11
N ILE A 118 16.57 -18.15 2.72
CA ILE A 118 17.05 -16.90 2.12
C ILE A 118 16.69 -15.74 3.06
N SER A 119 17.68 -14.91 3.39
CA SER A 119 17.49 -13.74 4.26
C SER A 119 17.80 -12.43 3.53
N GLN A 120 16.96 -11.42 3.73
CA GLN A 120 17.19 -10.06 3.23
C GLN A 120 16.57 -9.01 4.17
N THR A 121 17.20 -7.84 4.27
CA THR A 121 16.63 -6.69 4.98
C THR A 121 15.94 -5.74 4.02
N PHE A 122 14.68 -5.42 4.31
CA PHE A 122 13.79 -4.58 3.52
C PHE A 122 13.56 -3.24 4.20
N GLY A 123 14.62 -2.44 4.42
CA GLY A 123 14.56 -1.07 4.97
C GLY A 123 13.98 -0.97 6.40
N ARG A 124 12.70 -1.30 6.55
CA ARG A 124 11.89 -1.32 7.78
C ARG A 124 11.98 -2.63 8.57
N PHE A 125 12.12 -3.79 7.92
CA PHE A 125 12.18 -5.08 8.61
C PHE A 125 13.14 -6.07 7.93
N GLY A 126 13.65 -7.04 8.68
CA GLY A 126 14.36 -8.20 8.17
C GLY A 126 13.38 -9.29 7.76
N VAL A 127 13.74 -10.11 6.78
CA VAL A 127 12.95 -11.28 6.38
C VAL A 127 13.87 -12.46 6.18
N THR A 128 13.48 -13.61 6.71
CA THR A 128 14.06 -14.90 6.34
C THR A 128 12.95 -15.86 5.94
N TYR A 129 13.04 -16.38 4.73
CA TYR A 129 12.10 -17.38 4.24
C TYR A 129 12.68 -18.78 4.39
N PHE A 130 11.94 -19.65 5.06
CA PHE A 130 12.23 -21.06 5.24
C PHE A 130 11.22 -21.86 4.42
N PRO A 131 11.58 -22.35 3.23
CA PRO A 131 10.64 -23.10 2.37
C PRO A 131 10.25 -24.47 2.93
N ASN A 132 10.96 -24.95 3.97
CA ASN A 132 10.77 -26.26 4.57
C ASN A 132 10.59 -26.16 6.08
N ASP A 133 9.36 -26.20 6.56
CA ASP A 133 9.04 -26.64 7.94
C ASP A 133 7.71 -27.43 7.92
N PRO A 134 7.59 -28.48 8.75
CA PRO A 134 7.37 -29.85 8.32
C PRO A 134 6.00 -30.11 7.64
N LEU A 135 5.99 -31.09 6.73
CA LEU A 135 4.83 -31.60 5.98
C LEU A 135 3.49 -31.40 6.70
N PRO A 136 2.50 -30.71 6.10
CA PRO A 136 2.44 -30.27 4.69
C PRO A 136 3.50 -29.22 4.31
N LEU A 137 3.78 -29.06 3.00
CA LEU A 137 4.79 -28.16 2.42
C LEU A 137 4.43 -26.68 2.70
N ASN A 138 4.53 -26.28 3.96
CA ASN A 138 4.28 -24.94 4.42
C ASN A 138 5.63 -24.32 4.75
N GLY A 139 6.03 -23.34 3.96
CA GLY A 139 7.12 -22.47 4.34
C GLY A 139 6.76 -21.59 5.54
N ILE A 140 7.78 -20.98 6.12
CA ILE A 140 7.65 -19.93 7.12
C ILE A 140 8.41 -18.71 6.64
N LEU A 141 7.72 -17.58 6.53
CA LEU A 141 8.30 -16.28 6.31
C LEU A 141 8.48 -15.60 7.67
N ASN A 142 9.70 -15.67 8.22
CA ASN A 142 10.05 -14.96 9.44
C ASN A 142 10.32 -13.50 9.13
N VAL A 143 9.50 -12.62 9.65
CA VAL A 143 9.66 -11.17 9.60
C VAL A 143 10.25 -10.73 10.93
N GLU A 144 11.39 -10.04 10.89
CA GLU A 144 12.11 -9.55 12.06
C GLU A 144 12.03 -8.02 12.12
N LEU A 145 11.54 -7.47 13.22
CA LEU A 145 11.50 -6.03 13.47
C LEU A 145 12.42 -5.68 14.64
N LYS A 146 13.52 -4.96 14.37
CA LYS A 146 14.48 -4.56 15.39
C LYS A 146 14.10 -3.23 16.03
N VAL A 147 13.87 -3.25 17.34
CA VAL A 147 13.38 -2.08 18.07
C VAL A 147 14.33 -1.76 19.23
N HIS A 148 14.70 -0.49 19.37
CA HIS A 148 15.41 0.01 20.54
C HIS A 148 14.47 0.85 21.39
N PHE A 149 14.33 0.51 22.68
CA PHE A 149 13.48 1.26 23.60
C PHE A 149 14.25 2.29 24.42
N THR A 150 13.73 3.51 24.48
CA THR A 150 14.14 4.55 25.43
C THR A 150 12.96 4.89 26.33
N PHE A 151 13.10 4.66 27.63
CA PHE A 151 12.05 4.93 28.61
C PHE A 151 12.22 6.30 29.27
N ASN A 152 11.30 7.21 28.94
CA ASN A 152 11.26 8.58 29.46
C ASN A 152 10.33 8.66 30.68
N GLY A 153 10.92 8.78 31.87
CA GLY A 153 10.22 8.88 33.14
C GLY A 153 10.87 8.01 34.21
N ARG A 154 10.23 7.88 35.37
CA ARG A 154 10.67 6.94 36.41
C ARG A 154 10.03 5.57 36.14
N PHE A 155 10.68 4.78 35.29
CA PHE A 155 10.35 3.37 35.09
C PHE A 155 11.33 2.49 35.86
N THR A 156 10.83 1.51 36.60
CA THR A 156 11.71 0.46 37.17
C THR A 156 12.14 -0.52 36.07
N PRO A 157 13.25 -1.27 36.25
CA PRO A 157 13.64 -2.31 35.29
C PRO A 157 12.54 -3.34 35.02
N GLU A 158 11.75 -3.70 36.03
CA GLU A 158 10.63 -4.63 35.89
C GLU A 158 9.49 -4.04 35.04
N GLU A 159 9.20 -2.75 35.20
CA GLU A 159 8.20 -2.05 34.37
C GLU A 159 8.66 -1.97 32.91
N GLN A 160 9.95 -1.71 32.66
CA GLN A 160 10.52 -1.68 31.31
C GLN A 160 10.42 -3.06 30.65
N LEU A 161 10.84 -4.12 31.37
CA LEU A 161 10.75 -5.49 30.89
C LEU A 161 9.30 -5.90 30.57
N THR A 162 8.37 -5.58 31.48
CA THR A 162 6.94 -5.88 31.29
C THR A 162 6.40 -5.15 30.06
N PHE A 163 6.69 -3.86 29.91
CA PHE A 163 6.27 -3.08 28.74
C PHE A 163 6.80 -3.70 27.45
N THR A 164 8.09 -4.00 27.40
CA THR A 164 8.72 -4.60 26.21
C THR A 164 8.10 -5.94 25.86
N GLN A 165 7.95 -6.86 26.83
CA GLN A 165 7.32 -8.16 26.59
C GLN A 165 5.86 -8.03 26.12
N ASN A 166 5.11 -7.09 26.71
CA ASN A 166 3.72 -6.84 26.33
C ASN A 166 3.63 -6.29 24.90
N PHE A 167 4.51 -5.35 24.55
CA PHE A 167 4.60 -4.80 23.20
C PHE A 167 4.93 -5.87 22.16
N GLU A 168 5.94 -6.70 22.43
CA GLU A 168 6.35 -7.83 21.58
C GLU A 168 5.15 -8.79 21.38
N ASN A 169 4.56 -9.26 22.48
CA ASN A 169 3.43 -10.19 22.44
C ASN A 169 2.20 -9.60 21.71
N SER A 170 1.90 -8.32 21.91
CA SER A 170 0.77 -7.65 21.25
C SER A 170 0.91 -7.67 19.74
N ILE A 171 2.11 -7.33 19.23
CA ILE A 171 2.36 -7.29 17.79
C ILE A 171 2.38 -8.71 17.23
N GLU A 172 3.08 -9.63 17.87
CA GLU A 172 3.17 -11.01 17.39
C GLU A 172 1.80 -11.68 17.33
N ASN A 173 0.97 -11.51 18.36
CA ASN A 173 -0.38 -12.08 18.40
C ASN A 173 -1.33 -11.41 17.40
N ALA A 174 -1.16 -10.11 17.14
CA ALA A 174 -2.01 -9.39 16.21
C ALA A 174 -1.64 -9.70 14.76
N TRP A 175 -0.36 -9.84 14.43
CA TRP A 175 0.09 -9.88 13.03
C TRP A 175 0.52 -11.26 12.55
N SER A 176 1.00 -12.17 13.40
CA SER A 176 1.46 -13.48 12.93
C SER A 176 0.29 -14.38 12.52
N ASN A 177 0.45 -15.10 11.42
CA ASN A 177 -0.44 -16.16 10.95
C ASN A 177 -1.92 -15.75 10.84
N LYS A 178 -2.20 -14.48 10.52
CA LYS A 178 -3.57 -13.99 10.24
C LYS A 178 -4.00 -14.31 8.83
N HIS A 179 -3.06 -14.21 7.90
CA HIS A 179 -3.21 -14.63 6.52
C HIS A 179 -2.02 -15.51 6.16
N ARG A 180 -2.15 -16.29 5.09
CA ARG A 180 -1.04 -17.08 4.55
C ARG A 180 -0.67 -16.57 3.17
N LEU A 181 0.59 -16.72 2.81
CA LEU A 181 1.03 -16.49 1.43
C LEU A 181 0.86 -17.79 0.67
N VAL A 182 0.31 -17.74 -0.53
CA VAL A 182 0.11 -18.91 -1.38
C VAL A 182 0.80 -18.71 -2.72
N LEU A 183 1.57 -19.70 -3.15
CA LEU A 183 2.20 -19.71 -4.46
C LEU A 183 1.27 -20.40 -5.46
N ASN A 184 0.71 -19.63 -6.38
CA ASN A 184 -0.21 -20.09 -7.42
C ASN A 184 0.52 -20.32 -8.76
N ASP A 185 1.66 -21.02 -8.73
CA ASP A 185 2.40 -21.36 -9.95
C ASP A 185 1.81 -22.63 -10.59
N PRO A 186 1.25 -22.57 -11.82
CA PRO A 186 0.64 -23.74 -12.46
C PRO A 186 1.64 -24.87 -12.77
N ASN A 187 2.95 -24.60 -12.66
CA ASN A 187 4.01 -25.58 -12.90
C ASN A 187 4.55 -26.21 -11.60
N MET A 188 3.96 -25.89 -10.45
CA MET A 188 4.40 -26.36 -9.14
C MET A 188 3.21 -26.86 -8.32
N ASP A 189 3.49 -27.75 -7.38
CA ASP A 189 2.51 -28.08 -6.35
C ASP A 189 2.18 -26.83 -5.53
N GLN A 190 0.93 -26.71 -5.10
CA GLN A 190 0.50 -25.60 -4.28
C GLN A 190 1.36 -25.52 -3.02
N HIS A 191 1.98 -24.37 -2.80
CA HIS A 191 2.87 -24.12 -1.69
C HIS A 191 2.36 -22.95 -0.88
N PHE A 192 2.36 -23.10 0.44
CA PHE A 192 1.90 -22.07 1.37
C PHE A 192 3.06 -21.57 2.19
N SER A 193 3.02 -20.32 2.63
CA SER A 193 3.94 -19.78 3.62
C SER A 193 3.15 -19.08 4.71
N ASN A 194 3.36 -19.53 5.94
CA ASN A 194 2.92 -18.81 7.12
C ASN A 194 3.78 -17.57 7.32
N VAL A 195 3.21 -16.48 7.83
CA VAL A 195 3.96 -15.27 8.18
C VAL A 195 4.11 -15.21 9.69
N GLN A 196 5.36 -15.25 10.15
CA GLN A 196 5.67 -15.16 11.57
C GLN A 196 6.39 -13.84 11.84
N ILE A 197 5.79 -12.98 12.65
CA ILE A 197 6.40 -11.74 13.11
C ILE A 197 7.22 -12.04 14.36
N ASN A 198 8.43 -11.49 14.42
CA ASN A 198 9.30 -11.56 15.58
C ASN A 198 9.81 -10.16 15.88
N ILE A 199 9.60 -9.68 17.10
CA ILE A 199 10.13 -8.41 17.55
C ILE A 199 11.46 -8.66 18.27
N VAL A 200 12.52 -7.98 17.85
CA VAL A 200 13.85 -8.13 18.43
C VAL A 200 14.25 -6.83 19.10
N THR A 201 14.23 -6.82 20.43
CA THR A 201 14.73 -5.69 21.20
C THR A 201 16.25 -5.63 21.14
N VAL A 202 16.80 -4.46 20.82
CA VAL A 202 18.25 -4.22 20.73
C VAL A 202 18.71 -3.11 21.70
N ASP A 203 19.87 -3.31 22.30
CA ASP A 203 20.42 -2.39 23.31
C ASP A 203 20.88 -1.05 22.72
N SER A 204 21.31 -1.06 21.44
CA SER A 204 21.88 0.10 20.77
C SER A 204 20.91 0.64 19.71
N PRO A 205 20.62 1.96 19.69
CA PRO A 205 19.78 2.55 18.65
C PRO A 205 20.40 2.42 17.24
N ALA A 206 21.72 2.22 17.13
CA ALA A 206 22.39 2.06 15.83
C ALA A 206 22.11 0.68 15.19
N ASP A 207 21.73 -0.31 15.99
CA ASP A 207 21.41 -1.67 15.52
C ASP A 207 19.90 -1.85 15.29
N ALA A 208 19.11 -0.82 15.61
CA ALA A 208 17.65 -0.84 15.50
C ALA A 208 17.17 -0.36 14.13
N GLN A 209 16.05 -0.91 13.68
CA GLN A 209 15.29 -0.37 12.56
C GLN A 209 14.38 0.77 13.03
N PHE A 210 13.88 0.65 14.27
CA PHE A 210 13.04 1.66 14.90
C PHE A 210 13.54 1.99 16.30
N THR A 211 13.52 3.28 16.63
CA THR A 211 13.79 3.76 17.99
C THR A 211 12.50 4.22 18.62
N THR A 212 12.11 3.54 19.69
CA THR A 212 10.83 3.73 20.37
C THR A 212 11.03 4.45 21.69
N THR A 213 10.46 5.64 21.80
CA THR A 213 10.39 6.38 23.06
C THR A 213 9.11 6.04 23.78
N VAL A 214 9.22 5.46 24.98
CA VAL A 214 8.08 5.17 25.85
C VAL A 214 8.01 6.24 26.93
N ALA A 215 6.95 7.04 26.96
CA ALA A 215 6.81 8.12 27.92
C ALA A 215 5.74 7.82 28.96
N ARG A 216 6.07 8.02 30.24
CA ARG A 216 5.09 8.05 31.34
C ARG A 216 4.67 9.50 31.56
N ARG A 217 3.44 9.86 31.20
CA ARG A 217 2.92 11.24 31.30
C ARG A 217 1.64 11.28 32.13
N ASN A 218 1.37 12.43 32.76
CA ASN A 218 0.14 12.63 33.55
C ASN A 218 -1.13 12.74 32.69
N ARG A 219 -0.98 12.87 31.37
CA ARG A 219 -2.07 12.85 30.40
C ARG A 219 -1.65 11.94 29.27
N TYR A 220 -2.57 11.06 28.87
CA TYR A 220 -2.44 10.26 27.68
C TYR A 220 -2.14 11.17 26.49
N PHE A 221 -1.25 10.70 25.61
CA PHE A 221 -0.97 11.33 24.34
C PHE A 221 -1.16 10.32 23.22
N ARG A 222 -1.42 10.82 22.02
CA ARG A 222 -1.58 9.99 20.85
C ARG A 222 -0.22 9.45 20.43
N SER A 223 -0.11 8.13 20.39
CA SER A 223 1.05 7.42 19.83
C SER A 223 1.16 7.63 18.34
N ASN A 224 2.39 7.52 17.84
CA ASN A 224 2.70 7.85 16.46
C ASN A 224 4.00 7.17 16.02
N VAL A 225 4.02 6.76 14.76
CA VAL A 225 5.22 6.36 14.02
C VAL A 225 5.53 7.42 12.96
N GLU A 226 6.67 8.11 13.11
CA GLU A 226 7.17 9.05 12.11
C GLU A 226 8.53 8.59 11.58
N GLY A 227 8.56 8.09 10.35
CA GLY A 227 9.77 7.52 9.76
C GLY A 227 10.22 6.27 10.53
N THR A 228 11.36 6.35 11.22
CA THR A 228 11.91 5.29 12.08
C THR A 228 11.79 5.61 13.57
N GLN A 229 11.13 6.71 13.93
CA GLN A 229 10.88 7.12 15.30
C GLN A 229 9.47 6.70 15.71
N VAL A 230 9.36 6.10 16.89
CA VAL A 230 8.07 5.70 17.47
C VAL A 230 7.92 6.39 18.82
N GLU A 231 6.79 7.02 19.08
CA GLU A 231 6.44 7.53 20.40
C GLU A 231 5.24 6.76 20.95
N LEU A 232 5.40 6.16 22.13
CA LEU A 232 4.36 5.37 22.81
C LEU A 232 4.06 5.90 24.21
N ASP A 233 2.79 5.87 24.59
CA ASP A 233 2.40 6.02 26.00
C ASP A 233 2.69 4.72 26.77
N ASN A 234 2.94 4.83 28.06
CA ASN A 234 3.27 3.68 28.90
C ASN A 234 2.14 2.63 29.00
N ASN A 235 0.93 2.95 28.54
CA ASN A 235 -0.21 2.04 28.54
C ASN A 235 -0.43 1.35 27.17
N ASP A 236 0.39 1.62 26.17
CA ASP A 236 0.10 1.20 24.79
C ASP A 236 0.62 -0.18 24.41
N ALA A 237 1.41 -0.81 25.29
CA ALA A 237 2.03 -2.10 25.02
C ALA A 237 1.02 -3.26 24.87
N ASP A 238 -0.07 -3.26 25.62
CA ASP A 238 -1.06 -4.37 25.64
C ASP A 238 -2.52 -3.94 25.81
N ASN A 239 -2.77 -2.71 26.27
CA ASN A 239 -4.14 -2.30 26.54
C ASN A 239 -4.87 -2.02 25.24
N SER A 240 -5.85 -2.87 24.94
CA SER A 240 -6.85 -2.53 23.94
C SER A 240 -7.64 -1.33 24.42
N LYS A 241 -7.62 -0.24 23.64
CA LYS A 241 -8.45 0.93 23.90
C LYS A 241 -9.83 0.65 23.33
N SER A 242 -10.83 0.79 24.19
CA SER A 242 -12.23 0.77 23.79
C SER A 242 -12.54 2.10 23.11
N ASN A 243 -12.89 2.04 21.83
CA ASN A 243 -13.36 3.16 21.04
C ASN A 243 -14.86 2.98 20.82
N GLN A 244 -15.62 4.06 20.98
CA GLN A 244 -16.98 4.10 20.52
C GLN A 244 -16.97 4.63 19.11
N VAL A 245 -17.38 3.79 18.17
CA VAL A 245 -17.48 4.17 16.76
C VAL A 245 -18.92 4.10 16.32
N THR A 246 -19.29 5.04 15.45
CA THR A 246 -20.53 4.94 14.68
C THR A 246 -20.17 4.35 13.33
N ARG A 247 -20.72 3.18 13.06
CA ARG A 247 -20.62 2.52 11.75
C ARG A 247 -21.88 2.84 10.96
N ALA A 248 -21.70 3.16 9.68
CA ALA A 248 -22.83 3.28 8.77
C ALA A 248 -23.57 1.94 8.64
N ASP A 249 -24.89 1.94 8.76
CA ASP A 249 -25.67 0.74 8.40
C ASP A 249 -25.57 0.44 6.92
N PHE A 250 -25.45 1.51 6.14
CA PHE A 250 -25.23 1.42 4.71
C PHE A 250 -24.36 2.58 4.24
N PHE A 251 -23.38 2.23 3.41
CA PHE A 251 -22.52 3.16 2.73
C PHE A 251 -22.39 2.75 1.27
N LYS A 252 -22.56 3.69 0.35
CA LYS A 252 -22.39 3.46 -1.09
C LYS A 252 -21.76 4.66 -1.77
N GLN A 253 -20.76 4.38 -2.59
CA GLN A 253 -20.21 5.34 -3.54
C GLN A 253 -21.04 5.30 -4.82
N VAL A 254 -21.93 6.28 -5.03
CA VAL A 254 -22.81 6.34 -6.19
C VAL A 254 -22.09 7.05 -7.35
N GLY A 255 -21.67 6.29 -8.37
CA GLY A 255 -20.84 6.75 -9.49
C GLY A 255 -20.78 5.72 -10.64
N ASP A 256 -19.94 5.86 -11.66
CA ASP A 256 -19.14 7.01 -12.05
C ASP A 256 -19.98 7.99 -12.89
N PHE A 257 -20.21 9.20 -12.39
CA PHE A 257 -20.83 10.24 -13.20
C PHE A 257 -19.97 10.55 -14.43
N GLY A 258 -20.63 10.90 -15.53
CA GLY A 258 -19.96 11.38 -16.73
C GLY A 258 -19.07 12.61 -16.47
N PHE A 259 -18.10 12.83 -17.36
CA PHE A 259 -17.29 14.05 -17.33
C PHE A 259 -18.18 15.28 -17.38
N ASP A 260 -17.93 16.23 -16.48
CA ASP A 260 -18.70 17.48 -16.34
C ASP A 260 -20.22 17.28 -16.27
N SER A 261 -20.67 16.17 -15.68
CA SER A 261 -22.07 15.79 -15.66
C SER A 261 -22.56 15.44 -14.26
N SER A 262 -23.84 15.74 -14.03
CA SER A 262 -24.64 15.25 -12.91
C SER A 262 -25.79 14.34 -13.38
N THR A 263 -25.82 13.96 -14.65
CA THR A 263 -26.84 13.07 -15.20
C THR A 263 -26.64 11.65 -14.68
N ILE A 264 -27.71 11.04 -14.19
CA ILE A 264 -27.76 9.60 -13.84
C ILE A 264 -27.58 8.79 -15.12
N ASN A 265 -26.46 8.08 -15.22
CA ASN A 265 -26.15 7.12 -16.28
C ASN A 265 -26.42 5.68 -15.78
N SER A 266 -26.01 4.67 -16.54
CA SER A 266 -26.21 3.26 -16.15
C SER A 266 -25.53 2.90 -14.83
N ASP A 267 -24.30 3.39 -14.63
CA ASP A 267 -23.46 3.02 -13.48
C ASP A 267 -24.05 3.64 -12.21
N VAL A 268 -24.37 4.95 -12.29
CA VAL A 268 -25.05 5.67 -11.22
C VAL A 268 -26.42 5.05 -10.92
N GLN A 269 -27.17 4.59 -11.93
CA GLN A 269 -28.45 3.94 -11.70
C GLN A 269 -28.28 2.59 -10.98
N GLN A 270 -27.28 1.78 -11.36
CA GLN A 270 -27.00 0.51 -10.70
C GLN A 270 -26.69 0.73 -9.21
N ASP A 271 -25.87 1.73 -8.88
CA ASP A 271 -25.57 2.05 -7.49
C ASP A 271 -26.79 2.59 -6.73
N LEU A 272 -27.64 3.39 -7.38
CA LEU A 272 -28.91 3.86 -6.81
C LEU A 272 -29.91 2.72 -6.57
N ASP A 273 -29.89 1.66 -7.39
CA ASP A 273 -30.72 0.48 -7.19
C ASP A 273 -30.32 -0.26 -5.90
N GLU A 274 -29.02 -0.27 -5.55
CA GLU A 274 -28.54 -0.82 -4.27
C GLU A 274 -28.98 0.04 -3.08
N VAL A 275 -28.84 1.37 -3.17
CA VAL A 275 -29.33 2.32 -2.15
C VAL A 275 -30.84 2.13 -1.94
N THR A 276 -31.60 2.04 -3.02
CA THR A 276 -33.06 1.83 -3.01
C THR A 276 -33.42 0.46 -2.45
N SER A 277 -32.63 -0.57 -2.74
CA SER A 277 -32.83 -1.90 -2.18
C SER A 277 -32.62 -1.92 -0.66
N PHE A 278 -31.58 -1.23 -0.17
CA PHE A 278 -31.35 -1.06 1.26
C PHE A 278 -32.50 -0.30 1.93
N LEU A 279 -32.92 0.84 1.39
CA LEU A 279 -34.05 1.61 1.94
C LEU A 279 -35.35 0.78 1.96
N ASN A 280 -35.62 -0.04 0.94
CA ASN A 280 -36.76 -0.94 0.95
C ASN A 280 -36.69 -2.02 2.04
N SER A 281 -35.49 -2.43 2.46
CA SER A 281 -35.31 -3.35 3.57
C SER A 281 -35.66 -2.72 4.93
N ILE A 282 -35.63 -1.39 5.03
CA ILE A 282 -36.02 -0.65 6.22
C ILE A 282 -37.57 -0.62 6.32
N PRO A 283 -38.14 -0.98 7.49
CA PRO A 283 -39.58 -0.92 7.72
C PRO A 283 -40.16 0.47 7.41
N GLN A 284 -41.33 0.50 6.76
CA GLN A 284 -41.98 1.75 6.35
C GLN A 284 -42.26 2.70 7.52
N ASN A 285 -42.57 2.17 8.71
CA ASN A 285 -42.81 2.99 9.90
C ASN A 285 -41.56 3.73 10.40
N ILE A 286 -40.37 3.33 9.97
CA ILE A 286 -39.11 4.02 10.26
C ILE A 286 -38.80 4.99 9.12
N ARG A 287 -38.98 4.57 7.87
CA ARG A 287 -38.79 5.45 6.70
C ARG A 287 -39.69 6.67 6.70
N ALA A 288 -40.91 6.56 7.26
CA ALA A 288 -41.88 7.64 7.35
C ALA A 288 -42.04 8.19 8.78
N ALA A 289 -41.02 8.00 9.64
CA ALA A 289 -41.07 8.48 11.01
C ALA A 289 -41.03 10.00 11.07
N GLU A 290 -41.99 10.63 11.76
CA GLU A 290 -42.02 12.09 11.96
C GLU A 290 -41.30 12.52 13.25
N ASP A 291 -40.94 11.56 14.10
CA ASP A 291 -40.20 11.79 15.34
C ASP A 291 -38.70 11.71 15.08
N ILE A 292 -37.97 12.78 15.44
CA ILE A 292 -36.55 12.96 15.13
C ILE A 292 -35.68 11.83 15.70
N ASP A 293 -36.06 11.28 16.85
CA ASP A 293 -35.33 10.19 17.52
C ASP A 293 -35.46 8.85 16.76
N ASN A 294 -36.42 8.77 15.83
CA ASN A 294 -36.74 7.59 15.03
C ASN A 294 -36.58 7.84 13.51
N MET A 295 -36.02 8.97 13.11
CA MET A 295 -35.73 9.27 11.71
C MET A 295 -34.43 8.60 11.26
N LEU A 296 -34.35 8.29 9.97
CA LEU A 296 -33.08 7.97 9.33
C LEU A 296 -32.18 9.20 9.30
N PHE A 297 -30.88 9.01 9.47
CA PHE A 297 -29.88 10.02 9.15
C PHE A 297 -29.27 9.68 7.79
N MET A 298 -29.29 10.62 6.86
CA MET A 298 -28.72 10.44 5.53
C MET A 298 -27.67 11.50 5.27
N GLU A 299 -26.45 11.08 4.98
CA GLU A 299 -25.37 11.97 4.58
C GLU A 299 -25.03 11.80 3.11
N TYR A 300 -24.90 12.93 2.42
CA TYR A 300 -24.52 13.00 1.02
C TYR A 300 -23.25 13.83 0.87
N THR A 301 -22.16 13.19 0.45
CA THR A 301 -20.89 13.84 0.17
C THR A 301 -20.57 13.81 -1.32
N GLY A 302 -20.70 14.95 -1.99
CA GLY A 302 -20.48 15.07 -3.43
C GLY A 302 -19.00 15.30 -3.78
N ARG A 303 -18.43 14.41 -4.59
CA ARG A 303 -17.03 14.44 -5.01
C ARG A 303 -16.89 14.76 -6.51
N ALA A 304 -15.76 15.34 -6.87
CA ALA A 304 -15.35 15.59 -8.26
C ALA A 304 -13.86 15.28 -8.43
N SER A 305 -13.46 14.83 -9.62
CA SER A 305 -12.04 14.67 -9.99
C SER A 305 -11.24 15.98 -9.87
N SER A 306 -9.93 15.88 -9.69
CA SER A 306 -9.02 17.01 -9.43
C SER A 306 -8.88 18.04 -10.56
N GLY A 307 -9.30 17.68 -11.78
CA GLY A 307 -9.26 18.58 -12.93
C GLY A 307 -10.19 19.78 -12.79
N GLY A 308 -9.72 20.95 -13.24
CA GLY A 308 -10.56 22.15 -13.39
C GLY A 308 -10.49 23.14 -12.23
N ASN A 309 -11.56 23.92 -12.05
CA ASN A 309 -11.64 24.99 -11.07
C ASN A 309 -12.35 24.53 -9.79
N ARG A 310 -11.76 24.77 -8.61
CA ARG A 310 -12.33 24.42 -7.31
C ARG A 310 -13.79 24.83 -7.11
N ALA A 311 -14.11 26.10 -7.37
CA ALA A 311 -15.47 26.59 -7.15
C ALA A 311 -16.46 25.96 -8.13
N TYR A 312 -15.99 25.60 -9.32
CA TYR A 312 -16.78 24.85 -10.29
C TYR A 312 -17.04 23.43 -9.81
N ASN A 313 -16.00 22.71 -9.37
CA ASN A 313 -16.09 21.34 -8.88
C ASN A 313 -17.04 21.22 -7.69
N LYS A 314 -17.00 22.17 -6.74
CA LYS A 314 -18.00 22.23 -5.65
C LYS A 314 -19.43 22.38 -6.15
N ARG A 315 -19.69 23.24 -7.13
CA ARG A 315 -21.03 23.38 -7.72
C ARG A 315 -21.47 22.13 -8.48
N LEU A 316 -20.56 21.46 -9.17
CA LEU A 316 -20.84 20.22 -9.88
C LEU A 316 -21.16 19.09 -8.89
N SER A 317 -20.40 18.97 -7.81
CA SER A 317 -20.69 18.06 -6.71
C SER A 317 -22.09 18.28 -6.12
N GLN A 318 -22.47 19.53 -5.85
CA GLN A 318 -23.83 19.84 -5.38
C GLN A 318 -24.90 19.35 -6.38
N LYS A 319 -24.73 19.61 -7.68
CA LYS A 319 -25.69 19.15 -8.70
C LYS A 319 -25.82 17.62 -8.74
N ARG A 320 -24.74 16.88 -8.49
CA ARG A 320 -24.77 15.42 -8.38
C ARG A 320 -25.55 14.97 -7.17
N ILE A 321 -25.32 15.59 -6.01
CA ILE A 321 -26.11 15.35 -4.80
C ILE A 321 -27.60 15.59 -5.08
N ASP A 322 -27.95 16.73 -5.68
CA ASP A 322 -29.34 17.06 -6.01
C ASP A 322 -29.97 16.00 -6.95
N SER A 323 -29.18 15.42 -7.87
CA SER A 323 -29.64 14.39 -8.79
C SER A 323 -29.87 13.04 -8.09
N VAL A 324 -28.95 12.63 -7.21
CA VAL A 324 -29.05 11.42 -6.37
C VAL A 324 -30.23 11.53 -5.42
N LYS A 325 -30.30 12.63 -4.66
CA LYS A 325 -31.40 12.90 -3.73
C LYS A 325 -32.74 12.96 -4.45
N GLY A 326 -32.82 13.68 -5.57
CA GLY A 326 -34.05 13.76 -6.35
C GLY A 326 -34.53 12.41 -6.88
N HIS A 327 -33.60 11.48 -7.18
CA HIS A 327 -33.95 10.11 -7.54
C HIS A 327 -34.54 9.35 -6.34
N ILE A 328 -33.86 9.37 -5.19
CA ILE A 328 -34.32 8.71 -3.96
C ILE A 328 -35.68 9.26 -3.52
N ASP A 329 -35.84 10.57 -3.44
CA ASP A 329 -37.10 11.23 -3.07
C ASP A 329 -38.25 10.87 -4.03
N SER A 330 -37.96 10.62 -5.32
CA SER A 330 -38.97 10.20 -6.29
C SER A 330 -39.45 8.76 -6.09
N GLN A 331 -38.57 7.88 -5.60
CA GLN A 331 -38.89 6.48 -5.31
C GLN A 331 -39.55 6.32 -3.93
N PHE A 332 -39.21 7.20 -3.00
CA PHE A 332 -39.68 7.18 -1.62
C PHE A 332 -40.26 8.53 -1.21
N PRO A 333 -41.44 8.94 -1.76
CA PRO A 333 -42.07 10.20 -1.41
C PRO A 333 -42.50 10.29 0.07
N GLU A 334 -42.57 9.16 0.76
CA GLU A 334 -42.84 9.06 2.20
C GLU A 334 -41.59 9.20 3.08
N LEU A 335 -40.39 9.21 2.49
CA LEU A 335 -39.13 9.21 3.23
C LEU A 335 -38.97 10.51 4.03
N THR A 336 -38.82 10.35 5.34
CA THR A 336 -38.47 11.40 6.29
C THR A 336 -37.12 11.07 6.90
N ALA A 337 -36.12 11.89 6.59
CA ALA A 337 -34.76 11.73 7.08
C ALA A 337 -34.19 13.08 7.54
N ILE A 338 -33.29 13.01 8.52
CA ILE A 338 -32.39 14.11 8.84
C ILE A 338 -31.26 14.04 7.82
N GLU A 339 -31.07 15.12 7.07
CA GLU A 339 -30.10 15.14 5.98
C GLU A 339 -28.89 16.03 6.28
N SER A 340 -27.70 15.48 6.02
CA SER A 340 -26.44 16.21 5.97
C SER A 340 -25.92 16.22 4.54
N VAL A 341 -25.48 17.37 4.06
CA VAL A 341 -25.02 17.54 2.67
C VAL A 341 -23.70 18.28 2.65
N SER A 342 -22.69 17.67 2.03
CA SER A 342 -21.39 18.28 1.79
C SER A 342 -20.98 18.23 0.32
N ALA A 343 -20.77 19.40 -0.28
CA ALA A 343 -20.25 19.52 -1.66
C ALA A 343 -18.74 19.77 -1.64
N ASP A 344 -17.96 18.71 -1.41
CA ASP A 344 -16.51 18.80 -1.22
C ASP A 344 -15.74 19.04 -2.52
N GLY A 345 -16.31 18.71 -3.67
CA GLY A 345 -15.64 18.93 -4.95
C GLY A 345 -14.38 18.06 -5.03
N GLU A 346 -13.24 18.69 -5.29
CA GLU A 346 -11.98 18.00 -5.58
C GLU A 346 -11.09 17.69 -4.37
N VAL A 347 -11.60 17.86 -3.14
CA VAL A 347 -10.82 17.60 -1.93
C VAL A 347 -10.37 16.13 -1.88
N ASN A 348 -9.06 15.92 -1.75
CA ASN A 348 -8.41 14.60 -1.71
C ASN A 348 -8.82 13.68 -2.86
N THR A 349 -8.86 14.24 -4.06
CA THR A 349 -9.17 13.50 -5.29
C THR A 349 -8.01 13.56 -6.26
N GLN A 350 -8.01 12.61 -7.19
CA GLN A 350 -7.12 12.58 -8.36
C GLN A 350 -7.96 12.73 -9.65
N ALA A 351 -7.35 12.54 -10.82
CA ALA A 351 -7.97 12.88 -12.12
C ALA A 351 -8.97 11.82 -12.63
N GLU A 352 -9.00 10.66 -11.98
CA GLU A 352 -9.74 9.46 -12.36
C GLU A 352 -11.25 9.63 -12.22
N SER A 353 -11.98 8.75 -12.90
CA SER A 353 -13.44 8.77 -12.91
C SER A 353 -14.08 8.41 -11.59
N LYS A 354 -13.45 7.54 -10.79
CA LYS A 354 -13.92 7.10 -9.48
C LYS A 354 -14.21 8.22 -8.48
N TYR A 355 -13.64 9.40 -8.68
CA TYR A 355 -13.91 10.58 -7.85
C TYR A 355 -15.13 11.38 -8.31
N ARG A 356 -15.77 11.02 -9.42
CA ARG A 356 -16.98 11.67 -9.94
C ARG A 356 -18.19 10.92 -9.40
N ARG A 357 -18.48 11.12 -8.12
CA ARG A 357 -19.46 10.33 -7.37
C ARG A 357 -20.16 11.14 -6.28
N VAL A 358 -21.17 10.53 -5.66
CA VAL A 358 -21.75 10.96 -4.39
C VAL A 358 -21.59 9.81 -3.40
N ASP A 359 -20.93 10.06 -2.27
CA ASP A 359 -20.89 9.12 -1.16
C ASP A 359 -22.23 9.26 -0.40
N VAL A 360 -22.99 8.16 -0.32
CA VAL A 360 -24.29 8.10 0.37
C VAL A 360 -24.15 7.21 1.59
N LYS A 361 -24.34 7.80 2.76
CA LYS A 361 -24.35 7.11 4.05
C LYS A 361 -25.75 7.16 4.64
N ILE A 362 -26.21 6.03 5.17
CA ILE A 362 -27.51 5.92 5.83
C ILE A 362 -27.30 5.26 7.19
N ASP A 363 -27.70 5.97 8.24
CA ASP A 363 -27.78 5.47 9.60
C ASP A 363 -29.25 5.36 10.01
N SER A 364 -29.62 4.21 10.55
CA SER A 364 -30.96 3.85 10.98
C SER A 364 -31.04 3.89 12.51
N PRO A 365 -32.17 4.35 13.07
CA PRO A 365 -32.38 4.29 14.51
C PRO A 365 -32.50 2.86 15.04
N LEU A 366 -32.59 1.85 14.15
CA LEU A 366 -32.62 0.43 14.52
C LEU A 366 -31.31 -0.06 15.17
N THR A 367 -30.22 0.60 14.83
CA THR A 367 -28.84 0.16 15.06
C THR A 367 -27.99 1.30 15.63
N ASN A 368 -28.64 2.35 16.14
CA ASN A 368 -28.06 3.52 16.84
C ASN A 368 -27.22 3.16 18.10
N GLU A 369 -26.88 1.90 18.30
CA GLU A 369 -25.94 1.47 19.30
C GLU A 369 -24.52 1.82 18.84
N LEU A 370 -23.83 2.64 19.64
CA LEU A 370 -22.40 2.84 19.47
C LEU A 370 -21.71 1.48 19.54
N GLU A 371 -21.08 1.08 18.44
CA GLU A 371 -20.27 -0.12 18.43
C GLU A 371 -19.01 0.15 19.25
N THR A 372 -18.76 -0.73 20.21
CA THR A 372 -17.50 -0.70 20.96
C THR A 372 -16.49 -1.54 20.21
N THR A 373 -15.56 -0.87 19.52
CA THR A 373 -14.38 -1.53 18.98
C THR A 373 -13.25 -1.45 19.98
N ASN A 374 -12.34 -2.42 19.88
CA ASN A 374 -11.12 -2.43 20.65
C ASN A 374 -9.96 -2.20 19.69
N GLN A 375 -8.97 -1.41 20.09
CA GLN A 375 -7.77 -1.19 19.30
C GLN A 375 -6.53 -1.40 20.16
N ASN A 376 -5.66 -2.30 19.74
CA ASN A 376 -4.36 -2.48 20.34
C ASN A 376 -3.39 -1.50 19.69
N THR A 377 -3.00 -0.47 20.45
CA THR A 377 -2.16 0.61 19.92
C THR A 377 -0.80 0.08 19.47
N ALA A 378 -0.10 -0.76 20.24
CA ALA A 378 1.17 -1.34 19.80
C ALA A 378 1.05 -2.08 18.46
N ALA A 379 -0.02 -2.86 18.28
CA ALA A 379 -0.25 -3.58 17.04
C ALA A 379 -0.63 -2.66 15.86
N HIS A 380 -1.39 -1.59 16.10
CA HIS A 380 -1.69 -0.57 15.10
C HIS A 380 -0.41 0.17 14.65
N GLU A 381 0.39 0.67 15.61
CA GLU A 381 1.65 1.36 15.30
C GLU A 381 2.63 0.43 14.56
N ALA A 382 2.62 -0.87 14.85
CA ALA A 382 3.41 -1.84 14.10
C ALA A 382 3.03 -1.90 12.62
N GLY A 383 1.76 -1.69 12.26
CA GLY A 383 1.34 -1.53 10.87
C GLY A 383 2.08 -0.39 10.16
N HIS A 384 2.22 0.76 10.82
CA HIS A 384 3.04 1.87 10.31
C HIS A 384 4.53 1.53 10.24
N MET A 385 5.03 0.74 11.19
CA MET A 385 6.41 0.24 11.14
C MET A 385 6.61 -0.65 9.90
N PHE A 386 5.64 -1.49 9.54
CA PHE A 386 5.64 -2.26 8.29
C PHE A 386 5.42 -1.41 7.03
N GLY A 387 5.00 -0.16 7.20
CA GLY A 387 4.84 0.82 6.12
C GLY A 387 3.41 0.96 5.60
N LEU A 388 2.42 0.60 6.41
CA LEU A 388 1.00 0.80 6.11
C LEU A 388 0.54 2.19 6.59
N ASP A 389 -0.39 2.78 5.86
CA ASP A 389 -1.04 4.02 6.25
C ASP A 389 -2.31 3.75 7.07
N ASP A 390 -2.79 4.78 7.76
CA ASP A 390 -4.07 4.74 8.48
C ASP A 390 -5.26 4.48 7.56
N GLU A 391 -6.32 3.88 8.10
CA GLU A 391 -7.57 3.54 7.41
C GLU A 391 -8.81 4.12 8.11
N TYR A 392 -8.65 5.06 9.03
CA TYR A 392 -9.77 5.78 9.65
C TYR A 392 -10.07 7.11 8.95
N ILE A 393 -11.29 7.62 9.17
CA ILE A 393 -11.76 8.91 8.67
C ILE A 393 -10.96 10.03 9.36
N GLU A 394 -10.26 10.86 8.58
CA GLU A 394 -9.51 12.01 9.13
C GLU A 394 -10.34 13.30 9.03
N GLU A 395 -10.87 13.73 10.16
CA GLU A 395 -11.66 14.98 10.26
C GLU A 395 -10.81 16.26 10.28
N ASN A 396 -9.48 16.15 10.30
CA ASN A 396 -8.59 17.32 10.38
C ASN A 396 -8.47 18.04 9.02
N ARG A 397 -8.54 19.38 9.05
CA ARG A 397 -8.59 20.29 7.89
C ARG A 397 -7.42 20.18 6.91
N SER A 398 -6.27 19.62 7.30
CA SER A 398 -5.09 19.49 6.43
C SER A 398 -5.05 18.20 5.61
N LYS A 399 -5.76 17.15 6.03
CA LYS A 399 -5.79 15.83 5.37
C LYS A 399 -7.18 15.23 5.59
N HIS A 400 -8.14 15.61 4.76
CA HIS A 400 -9.53 15.22 4.96
C HIS A 400 -9.85 13.88 4.27
N ARG A 401 -9.68 12.75 4.94
CA ARG A 401 -10.05 11.45 4.37
C ARG A 401 -11.53 11.20 4.60
N PHE A 402 -12.25 10.83 3.56
CA PHE A 402 -13.68 10.54 3.63
C PHE A 402 -13.92 9.05 3.78
N GLU A 403 -15.05 8.69 4.39
CA GLU A 403 -15.52 7.30 4.40
C GLU A 403 -15.59 6.75 2.96
N GLY A 404 -15.13 5.53 2.76
CA GLY A 404 -15.01 4.88 1.46
C GLY A 404 -13.83 5.31 0.61
N ASP A 405 -13.03 6.33 0.99
CA ASP A 405 -11.80 6.62 0.25
C ASP A 405 -10.83 5.43 0.33
N GLU A 406 -10.02 5.27 -0.71
CA GLU A 406 -8.95 4.28 -0.70
C GLU A 406 -7.77 4.79 0.15
N PRO A 407 -7.18 3.95 1.02
CA PRO A 407 -5.91 4.30 1.63
C PRO A 407 -4.80 4.36 0.57
N ASP A 408 -3.69 5.02 0.90
CA ASP A 408 -2.58 5.26 -0.05
C ASP A 408 -1.98 3.95 -0.60
N HIS A 409 -2.03 2.85 0.16
CA HIS A 409 -1.59 1.51 -0.27
C HIS A 409 -2.61 0.71 -1.09
N ALA A 410 -3.85 1.16 -1.27
CA ALA A 410 -4.91 0.37 -1.91
C ALA A 410 -4.60 -0.03 -3.37
N ASN A 411 -4.03 0.87 -4.16
CA ASN A 411 -3.68 0.59 -5.56
C ASN A 411 -2.71 -0.60 -5.69
N LEU A 412 -1.77 -0.74 -4.75
CA LEU A 412 -0.81 -1.84 -4.76
C LEU A 412 -1.46 -3.14 -4.26
N VAL A 413 -2.40 -3.06 -3.33
CA VAL A 413 -3.23 -4.21 -2.91
C VAL A 413 -4.08 -4.71 -4.08
N GLU A 414 -4.76 -3.82 -4.81
CA GLU A 414 -5.58 -4.19 -5.96
C GLU A 414 -4.73 -4.88 -7.04
N GLN A 415 -3.52 -4.36 -7.30
CA GLN A 415 -2.61 -4.92 -8.31
C GLN A 415 -2.05 -6.30 -7.93
N LEU A 416 -1.72 -6.52 -6.65
CA LEU A 416 -1.01 -7.73 -6.22
C LEU A 416 -1.92 -8.80 -5.63
N ILE A 417 -3.03 -8.41 -5.01
CA ILE A 417 -3.92 -9.31 -4.25
C ILE A 417 -5.31 -9.35 -4.88
N GLY A 418 -5.77 -8.23 -5.43
CA GLY A 418 -7.03 -8.10 -6.17
C GLY A 418 -8.00 -7.09 -5.54
N ASN A 419 -9.04 -6.75 -6.31
CA ASN A 419 -10.00 -5.70 -5.93
C ASN A 419 -10.73 -6.01 -4.61
N GLU A 420 -11.15 -7.25 -4.38
CA GLU A 420 -11.86 -7.63 -3.15
C GLU A 420 -11.06 -7.32 -1.88
N ALA A 421 -9.75 -7.58 -1.90
CA ALA A 421 -8.87 -7.27 -0.78
C ALA A 421 -8.61 -5.76 -0.63
N ALA A 422 -8.65 -4.99 -1.73
CA ALA A 422 -8.54 -3.53 -1.66
C ALA A 422 -9.81 -2.89 -1.06
N GLU A 423 -10.99 -3.44 -1.39
CA GLU A 423 -12.27 -3.01 -0.82
C GLU A 423 -12.35 -3.21 0.70
N GLU A 424 -11.73 -4.26 1.24
CA GLU A 424 -11.63 -4.50 2.70
C GLU A 424 -10.90 -3.38 3.47
N LEU A 425 -10.07 -2.59 2.77
CA LEU A 425 -9.22 -1.57 3.37
C LEU A 425 -9.78 -0.15 3.24
N ARG A 426 -10.97 0.01 2.65
CA ARG A 426 -11.54 1.35 2.47
C ARG A 426 -11.61 2.09 3.80
N VAL A 427 -11.28 3.37 3.72
CA VAL A 427 -11.30 4.29 4.86
C VAL A 427 -12.68 4.25 5.49
N GLY A 428 -12.74 4.08 6.79
CA GLY A 428 -14.00 4.04 7.52
C GLY A 428 -13.80 3.77 8.98
N ASN A 429 -14.89 3.72 9.73
CA ASN A 429 -14.90 3.30 11.12
C ASN A 429 -15.24 1.81 11.17
N ASN A 430 -14.23 0.96 10.98
CA ASN A 430 -14.40 -0.48 10.82
C ASN A 430 -13.46 -1.27 11.74
N GLU A 431 -13.57 -2.60 11.67
CA GLU A 431 -12.80 -3.53 12.51
C GLU A 431 -11.33 -3.66 12.10
N SER A 432 -10.88 -2.98 11.04
CA SER A 432 -9.47 -2.98 10.59
C SER A 432 -8.55 -2.51 11.71
N ILE A 433 -7.41 -3.19 11.85
CA ILE A 433 -6.34 -2.82 12.76
C ILE A 433 -5.73 -1.45 12.44
N MET A 434 -5.77 -1.03 11.17
CA MET A 434 -5.32 0.29 10.72
C MET A 434 -6.43 1.36 10.82
N SER A 435 -7.64 0.97 11.23
CA SER A 435 -8.73 1.87 11.62
C SER A 435 -8.90 1.84 13.15
N HIS A 436 -10.09 1.51 13.66
CA HIS A 436 -10.41 1.54 15.09
C HIS A 436 -10.51 0.14 15.72
N GLY A 437 -10.22 -0.92 14.97
CA GLY A 437 -10.42 -2.31 15.38
C GLY A 437 -9.13 -3.09 15.63
N MET A 438 -9.26 -4.42 15.56
CA MET A 438 -8.20 -5.40 15.85
C MET A 438 -7.86 -6.30 14.66
N GLU A 439 -8.62 -6.22 13.58
CA GLU A 439 -8.58 -7.19 12.51
C GLU A 439 -7.52 -6.82 11.47
N VAL A 440 -6.52 -7.69 11.31
CA VAL A 440 -5.59 -7.57 10.19
C VAL A 440 -6.28 -8.12 8.94
N LYS A 441 -6.45 -7.29 7.92
CA LYS A 441 -7.05 -7.63 6.62
C LYS A 441 -6.02 -8.16 5.63
N ARG A 442 -6.47 -8.80 4.54
CA ARG A 442 -5.57 -9.41 3.55
C ARG A 442 -4.59 -8.39 2.97
N GLY A 443 -5.09 -7.20 2.64
CA GLY A 443 -4.27 -6.14 2.08
C GLY A 443 -3.18 -5.59 3.03
N HIS A 444 -3.27 -5.81 4.35
CA HIS A 444 -2.20 -5.43 5.28
C HIS A 444 -0.96 -6.32 5.19
N TYR A 445 -1.07 -7.50 4.55
CA TYR A 445 0.05 -8.42 4.33
C TYR A 445 0.90 -8.07 3.10
N LEU A 446 0.55 -6.99 2.39
CA LEU A 446 1.25 -6.51 1.20
C LEU A 446 2.76 -6.33 1.39
N PRO A 447 3.29 -5.78 2.50
CA PRO A 447 4.74 -5.67 2.69
C PRO A 447 5.43 -7.05 2.72
N PHE A 448 4.76 -8.06 3.29
CA PHE A 448 5.29 -9.42 3.40
C PHE A 448 5.20 -10.17 2.07
N LEU A 449 4.10 -9.97 1.33
CA LEU A 449 3.95 -10.48 -0.04
C LEU A 449 5.06 -9.92 -0.94
N ALA A 450 5.28 -8.61 -0.93
CA ALA A 450 6.35 -7.99 -1.71
C ALA A 450 7.73 -8.55 -1.34
N ALA A 451 7.95 -8.86 -0.06
CA ALA A 451 9.21 -9.44 0.40
C ALA A 451 9.41 -10.88 -0.11
N ILE A 452 8.41 -11.76 -0.01
CA ILE A 452 8.55 -13.16 -0.48
C ILE A 452 8.69 -13.23 -2.01
N ILE A 453 7.98 -12.38 -2.75
CA ILE A 453 8.13 -12.25 -4.21
C ILE A 453 9.58 -11.92 -4.53
N ARG A 454 10.16 -10.92 -3.85
CA ARG A 454 11.56 -10.52 -4.09
C ARG A 454 12.56 -11.61 -3.70
N LEU A 455 12.33 -12.32 -2.60
CA LEU A 455 13.21 -13.40 -2.12
C LEU A 455 13.21 -14.61 -3.07
N THR A 456 12.03 -14.96 -3.59
CA THR A 456 11.85 -16.15 -4.44
C THR A 456 12.00 -15.87 -5.93
N GLY A 457 11.84 -14.60 -6.34
CA GLY A 457 11.79 -14.21 -7.75
C GLY A 457 10.55 -14.72 -8.48
N ASN A 458 9.47 -15.05 -7.76
CA ASN A 458 8.22 -15.57 -8.33
C ASN A 458 7.07 -14.60 -8.05
N ASP A 459 6.45 -14.05 -9.09
CA ASP A 459 5.35 -13.09 -8.96
C ASP A 459 3.97 -13.77 -8.76
N ASN A 460 3.91 -15.11 -8.76
CA ASN A 460 2.67 -15.87 -8.56
C ASN A 460 2.30 -16.07 -7.08
N TRP A 461 3.00 -15.42 -6.16
CA TRP A 461 2.57 -15.38 -4.76
C TRP A 461 1.35 -14.50 -4.59
N ASN A 462 0.44 -14.89 -3.71
CA ASN A 462 -0.72 -14.10 -3.30
C ASN A 462 -0.96 -14.24 -1.78
N VAL A 463 -1.89 -13.46 -1.23
CA VAL A 463 -2.38 -13.57 0.15
C VAL A 463 -3.72 -14.31 0.14
N GLU A 464 -3.87 -15.28 1.04
CA GLU A 464 -5.12 -15.97 1.33
C GLU A 464 -5.56 -15.75 2.78
#